data_AF-A0A443RYY6-F1
#
_entry.id   AF-A0A443RYY6-F1
#
_cell.length_a   1.000
_cell.length_b   1.000
_cell.length_c   1.000
_cell.angle_alpha   90.00
_cell.angle_beta   90.00
_cell.angle_gamma   90.00
#
_symmetry.space_group_name_H-M   'P 1'
#
loop_
_entity.id
_entity.type
_entity.pdbx_description
1 polymer ?
#
loop_
_entity_poly.entity_id
_entity_poly.type
_entity_poly.pdbx_seq_one_letter_code
_entity_poly.pdbx_strand_id
1 'polypeptide(L)'
;MKTPLWNKVKQLPEVRKQCLVPLYNQIPFVIRSSLPEFFEAYPWYQINMNEPTHRELVNNAFFVLIQNLRTKLVDKQNAANLELMTTTENLANMFYNRSADFVNTINYMLQQEMNEVIAELEYFGSENKITNLDIENNIEVLNLRVQQCKFETQKLHYAKEQYLIKCQDLAKRHIYLQQFPANGQMKDIKHKYQLDTSALELSLKSHVVEIKKSVEHLRQTITAVKAVQNYVLKQHLGSWIHHQKLEALGYPPMCNLQTIQLWCESIAKILWDIKIQLETIITTCDRFHNALKDEVAVMRSGLINQIINLVSETFIVEKQPPQVVKTSTQF
;
A
#
# COMPACT_ATOMS: atom_id res chain seq x y z
N MET A 1 18.31 -4.82 -32.71
CA MET A 1 18.11 -3.36 -32.71
C MET A 1 17.88 -2.92 -31.27
N LYS A 2 18.66 -1.95 -30.74
CA LYS A 2 18.44 -1.44 -29.38
C LYS A 2 17.04 -0.80 -29.33
N THR A 3 16.15 -1.29 -28.47
CA THR A 3 14.85 -0.64 -28.24
C THR A 3 15.12 0.78 -27.72
N PRO A 4 14.55 1.83 -28.33
CA PRO A 4 14.80 3.21 -27.91
C PRO A 4 14.35 3.42 -26.47
N LEU A 5 15.09 4.27 -25.74
CA LEU A 5 14.88 4.52 -24.31
C LEU A 5 13.46 4.98 -24.04
N TRP A 6 12.92 5.87 -24.87
CA TRP A 6 11.56 6.38 -24.75
C TRP A 6 10.49 5.29 -24.76
N ASN A 7 10.68 4.22 -25.54
CA ASN A 7 9.74 3.11 -25.56
C ASN A 7 9.75 2.33 -24.25
N LYS A 8 10.91 2.23 -23.58
CA LYS A 8 11.02 1.63 -22.25
C LYS A 8 10.40 2.53 -21.18
N VAL A 9 10.64 3.84 -21.27
CA VAL A 9 10.04 4.84 -20.37
C VAL A 9 8.51 4.81 -20.44
N LYS A 10 7.92 4.68 -21.63
CA LYS A 10 6.47 4.54 -21.80
C LYS A 10 5.88 3.30 -21.12
N GLN A 11 6.68 2.23 -21.03
CA GLN A 11 6.29 0.96 -20.44
C GLN A 11 6.50 0.92 -18.92
N LEU A 12 7.07 1.96 -18.31
CA LEU A 12 7.22 2.04 -16.86
C LEU A 12 5.86 2.04 -16.16
N PRO A 13 5.76 1.46 -14.95
CA PRO A 13 4.59 1.62 -14.08
C PRO A 13 4.31 3.10 -13.78
N GLU A 14 3.03 3.45 -13.59
CA GLU A 14 2.61 4.84 -13.32
C GLU A 14 3.32 5.47 -12.11
N VAL A 15 3.59 4.67 -11.07
CA VAL A 15 4.34 5.10 -9.88
C VAL A 15 5.74 5.61 -10.24
N ARG A 16 6.43 4.97 -11.19
CA ARG A 16 7.75 5.42 -11.66
C ARG A 16 7.66 6.59 -12.63
N LYS A 17 6.60 6.64 -13.44
CA LYS A 17 6.35 7.81 -14.30
C LYS A 17 6.16 9.09 -13.48
N GLN A 18 5.55 8.99 -12.29
CA GLN A 18 5.44 10.13 -11.36
C GLN A 18 6.81 10.66 -10.91
N CYS A 19 7.81 9.79 -10.71
CA CYS A 19 9.19 10.21 -10.41
C CYS A 19 9.82 11.04 -11.54
N LEU A 20 9.37 10.84 -12.79
CA LEU A 20 9.90 11.54 -13.97
C LEU A 20 9.22 12.89 -14.21
N VAL A 21 8.02 13.14 -13.65
CA VAL A 21 7.25 14.38 -13.88
C VAL A 21 8.07 15.66 -13.63
N PRO A 22 8.84 15.78 -12.52
CA PRO A 22 9.62 17.00 -12.26
C PRO A 22 10.72 17.27 -13.30
N LEU A 23 11.22 16.23 -13.98
CA LEU A 23 12.27 16.35 -15.00
C LEU A 23 11.79 17.11 -16.24
N TYR A 24 10.49 16.99 -16.54
CA TYR A 24 9.89 17.60 -17.74
C TYR A 24 9.56 19.08 -17.57
N ASN A 25 9.98 19.72 -16.47
CA ASN A 25 9.84 21.16 -16.29
C ASN A 25 10.79 21.95 -17.21
N GLN A 26 11.99 21.44 -17.48
CA GLN A 26 13.00 22.11 -18.32
C GLN A 26 12.91 21.71 -19.79
N ILE A 27 12.64 20.43 -20.07
CA ILE A 27 12.28 19.96 -21.41
C ILE A 27 10.86 19.40 -21.31
N PRO A 28 9.84 20.16 -21.77
CA PRO A 28 8.45 19.75 -21.69
C PRO A 28 8.22 18.34 -22.24
N PHE A 29 7.39 17.57 -21.54
CA PHE A 29 7.03 16.20 -21.92
C PHE A 29 6.50 16.14 -23.36
N VAL A 30 5.71 17.13 -23.76
CA VAL A 30 5.16 17.27 -25.11
C VAL A 30 6.27 17.35 -26.17
N ILE A 31 7.41 18.00 -25.86
CA ILE A 31 8.57 18.10 -26.76
C ILE A 31 9.36 16.78 -26.78
N ARG A 32 9.69 16.22 -25.60
CA ARG A 32 10.38 14.93 -25.47
C ARG A 32 9.63 13.79 -26.18
N SER A 33 8.31 13.76 -26.02
CA SER A 33 7.42 12.74 -26.58
C SER A 33 7.20 12.89 -28.09
N SER A 34 7.31 14.12 -28.62
CA SER A 34 7.12 14.42 -30.03
C SER A 34 8.32 14.04 -30.89
N LEU A 35 9.54 14.18 -30.39
CA LEU A 35 10.78 13.87 -31.13
C LEU A 35 11.74 12.99 -30.33
N PRO A 36 11.33 11.78 -29.91
CA PRO A 36 12.16 10.96 -29.05
C PRO A 36 13.45 10.51 -29.71
N GLU A 37 13.41 10.26 -31.02
CA GLU A 37 14.56 9.85 -31.83
C GLU A 37 15.65 10.93 -31.88
N PHE A 38 15.28 12.22 -31.87
CA PHE A 38 16.26 13.30 -31.85
C PHE A 38 17.09 13.27 -30.57
N PHE A 39 16.44 13.17 -29.41
CA PHE A 39 17.13 13.17 -28.12
C PHE A 39 18.05 11.95 -27.97
N GLU A 40 17.70 10.83 -28.60
CA GLU A 40 18.48 9.58 -28.51
C GLU A 40 19.53 9.43 -29.63
N ALA A 41 19.50 10.28 -30.65
CA ALA A 41 20.42 10.21 -31.80
C ALA A 41 21.83 10.72 -31.51
N TYR A 42 21.98 11.62 -30.53
CA TYR A 42 23.26 12.24 -30.20
C TYR A 42 23.86 11.67 -28.91
N PRO A 43 25.18 11.45 -28.85
CA PRO A 43 25.88 11.01 -27.64
C PRO A 43 26.12 12.21 -26.71
N TRP A 44 25.04 12.79 -26.16
CA TRP A 44 25.10 14.01 -25.34
C TRP A 44 26.12 13.95 -24.19
N TYR A 45 26.35 12.77 -23.63
CA TYR A 45 27.28 12.53 -22.52
C TYR A 45 28.75 12.64 -22.90
N GLN A 46 29.08 12.60 -24.21
CA GLN A 46 30.44 12.72 -24.74
C GLN A 46 30.78 14.14 -25.21
N ILE A 47 29.79 15.05 -25.22
CA ILE A 47 29.95 16.40 -25.75
C ILE A 47 30.72 17.26 -24.75
N ASN A 48 31.93 17.67 -25.14
CA ASN A 48 32.75 18.61 -24.37
C ASN A 48 32.49 20.05 -24.81
N MET A 49 31.77 20.82 -23.98
CA MET A 49 31.42 22.22 -24.28
C MET A 49 32.59 23.21 -24.24
N ASN A 50 33.78 22.78 -23.82
CA ASN A 50 35.00 23.58 -23.91
C ASN A 50 35.57 23.60 -25.33
N GLU A 51 35.23 22.60 -26.16
CA GLU A 51 35.67 22.50 -27.55
C GLU A 51 34.78 23.32 -28.49
N PRO A 52 35.34 24.23 -29.31
CA PRO A 52 34.55 25.06 -30.22
C PRO A 52 33.71 24.27 -31.22
N THR A 53 34.26 23.18 -31.75
CA THR A 53 33.60 22.28 -32.71
C THR A 53 32.36 21.60 -32.12
N HIS A 54 32.42 21.17 -30.86
CA HIS A 54 31.28 20.60 -30.15
C HIS A 54 30.21 21.66 -29.86
N ARG A 55 30.60 22.89 -29.53
CA ARG A 55 29.64 24.00 -29.36
C ARG A 55 28.86 24.30 -30.64
N GLU A 56 29.54 24.33 -31.78
CA GLU A 56 28.90 24.51 -33.09
C GLU A 56 27.95 23.36 -33.42
N LEU A 57 28.36 22.11 -33.15
CA LEU A 57 27.51 20.94 -33.33
C LEU A 57 26.22 21.04 -32.51
N VAL A 58 26.33 21.42 -31.23
CA VAL A 58 25.17 21.56 -30.33
C VAL A 58 24.25 22.70 -30.79
N ASN A 59 24.79 23.83 -31.19
CA ASN A 59 24.00 24.94 -31.72
C ASN A 59 23.24 24.53 -32.99
N ASN A 60 23.90 23.79 -33.88
CA ASN A 60 23.26 23.24 -35.08
C ASN A 60 22.18 22.21 -34.72
N ALA A 61 22.45 21.31 -33.76
CA ALA A 61 21.47 20.32 -33.30
C ALA A 61 20.25 20.99 -32.66
N PHE A 62 20.45 22.03 -31.84
CA PHE A 62 19.37 22.82 -31.26
C PHE A 62 18.52 23.51 -32.33
N PHE A 63 19.17 24.13 -33.33
CA PHE A 63 18.46 24.72 -34.47
C PHE A 63 17.63 23.68 -35.22
N VAL A 64 18.20 22.51 -35.50
CA VAL A 64 17.50 21.38 -36.15
C VAL A 64 16.32 20.89 -35.31
N LEU A 65 16.46 20.81 -33.98
CA LEU A 65 15.35 20.47 -33.08
C LEU A 65 14.18 21.44 -33.23
N ILE A 66 14.45 22.74 -33.14
CA ILE A 66 13.41 23.77 -33.26
C ILE A 66 12.75 23.74 -34.63
N GLN A 67 13.53 23.56 -35.71
CA GLN A 67 12.98 23.42 -37.06
C GLN A 67 12.07 22.19 -37.17
N ASN A 68 12.51 21.03 -36.68
CA ASN A 68 11.73 19.79 -36.73
C ASN A 68 10.42 19.89 -35.91
N LEU A 69 10.44 20.59 -34.77
CA LEU A 69 9.24 20.88 -33.98
C LEU A 69 8.26 21.80 -34.75
N ARG A 70 8.79 22.84 -35.40
CA ARG A 70 8.01 23.77 -36.23
C ARG A 70 7.43 23.09 -37.47
N THR A 71 8.16 22.21 -38.15
CA THR A 71 7.63 21.42 -39.27
C THR A 71 6.49 20.51 -38.83
N LYS A 72 6.64 19.83 -37.67
CA LYS A 72 5.57 18.99 -37.10
C LYS A 72 4.30 19.75 -36.72
N LEU A 73 4.39 21.05 -36.46
CA LEU A 73 3.24 21.93 -36.20
C LEU A 73 2.45 22.25 -37.48
N VAL A 74 3.09 22.25 -38.65
CA VAL A 74 2.44 22.51 -39.96
C VAL A 74 1.63 21.31 -40.44
N ASP A 75 2.08 20.09 -40.13
CA ASP A 75 1.48 18.84 -40.63
C ASP A 75 0.21 18.38 -39.88
N LYS A 76 -0.14 18.98 -38.75
CA LYS A 76 -1.31 18.60 -37.94
C LYS A 76 -2.21 19.82 -37.78
N GLN A 77 -3.45 19.85 -38.27
CA GLN A 77 -4.42 20.89 -37.89
C GLN A 77 -5.23 20.39 -36.68
N ASN A 78 -4.77 20.60 -35.44
CA ASN A 78 -5.50 20.23 -34.22
C ASN A 78 -5.19 21.17 -33.03
N ALA A 79 -6.12 21.28 -32.08
CA ALA A 79 -6.01 22.14 -30.88
C ALA A 79 -4.78 21.83 -29.97
N ALA A 80 -4.23 20.61 -30.04
CA ALA A 80 -2.98 20.22 -29.36
C ALA A 80 -1.73 20.97 -29.88
N ASN A 81 -1.84 21.71 -30.99
CA ASN A 81 -0.76 22.51 -31.52
C ASN A 81 -0.47 23.78 -30.74
N LEU A 82 -1.44 24.35 -30.02
CA LEU A 82 -1.21 25.61 -29.32
C LEU A 82 -0.22 25.40 -28.15
N GLU A 83 -0.34 24.28 -27.46
CA GLU A 83 0.60 23.88 -26.40
C GLU A 83 1.98 23.55 -26.98
N LEU A 84 2.06 22.77 -28.06
CA LEU A 84 3.35 22.46 -28.70
C LEU A 84 4.02 23.71 -29.29
N MET A 85 3.24 24.64 -29.86
CA MET A 85 3.75 25.91 -30.39
C MET A 85 4.28 26.81 -29.28
N THR A 86 3.51 27.03 -28.22
CA THR A 86 3.94 27.86 -27.08
C THR A 86 5.13 27.25 -26.35
N THR A 87 5.15 25.93 -26.12
CA THR A 87 6.28 25.24 -25.51
C THR A 87 7.53 25.24 -26.40
N THR A 88 7.39 25.14 -27.73
CA THR A 88 8.52 25.23 -28.66
C THR A 88 9.16 26.61 -28.63
N GLU A 89 8.37 27.69 -28.66
CA GLU A 89 8.91 29.06 -28.56
C GLU A 89 9.51 29.34 -27.17
N ASN A 90 8.89 28.85 -26.10
CA ASN A 90 9.45 28.94 -24.76
C ASN A 90 10.80 28.20 -24.65
N LEU A 91 10.91 27.02 -25.25
CA LEU A 91 12.15 26.24 -25.28
C LEU A 91 13.23 26.93 -26.12
N ALA A 92 12.86 27.50 -27.28
CA ALA A 92 13.74 28.29 -28.12
C ALA A 92 14.35 29.48 -27.35
N ASN A 93 13.52 30.20 -26.60
CA ASN A 93 13.94 31.35 -25.79
C ASN A 93 14.78 30.93 -24.57
N MET A 94 14.39 29.85 -23.89
CA MET A 94 15.06 29.37 -22.67
C MET A 94 16.51 28.97 -22.90
N PHE A 95 16.80 28.35 -24.05
CA PHE A 95 18.13 27.86 -24.40
C PHE A 95 18.85 28.72 -25.46
N TYR A 96 18.29 29.87 -25.83
CA TYR A 96 18.94 30.80 -26.77
C TYR A 96 20.33 31.20 -26.25
N ASN A 97 21.38 30.93 -27.03
CA ASN A 97 22.79 31.12 -26.65
C ASN A 97 23.23 30.42 -25.36
N ARG A 98 22.48 29.42 -24.86
CA ARG A 98 22.77 28.65 -23.65
C ARG A 98 22.96 27.16 -23.97
N SER A 99 23.86 26.90 -24.92
CA SER A 99 24.12 25.54 -25.42
C SER A 99 24.65 24.59 -24.34
N ALA A 100 25.40 25.09 -23.37
CA ALA A 100 25.92 24.26 -22.28
C ALA A 100 24.79 23.79 -21.35
N ASP A 101 23.87 24.69 -21.00
CA ASP A 101 22.71 24.36 -20.19
C ASP A 101 21.79 23.39 -20.91
N PHE A 102 21.59 23.56 -22.22
CA PHE A 102 20.81 22.65 -23.05
C PHE A 102 21.36 21.21 -23.01
N VAL A 103 22.68 21.04 -23.21
CA VAL A 103 23.33 19.73 -23.16
C VAL A 103 23.24 19.11 -21.77
N ASN A 104 23.47 19.90 -20.72
CA ASN A 104 23.38 19.43 -19.34
C ASN A 104 21.97 18.98 -18.99
N THR A 105 20.94 19.74 -19.38
CA THR A 105 19.54 19.38 -19.17
C THR A 105 19.17 18.10 -19.92
N ILE A 106 19.57 17.93 -21.19
CA ILE A 106 19.31 16.69 -21.94
C ILE A 106 20.01 15.50 -21.30
N ASN A 107 21.29 15.64 -20.96
CA ASN A 107 22.06 14.58 -20.32
C ASN A 107 21.40 14.13 -19.02
N TYR A 108 21.05 15.09 -18.16
CA TYR A 108 20.38 14.81 -16.91
C TYR A 108 19.04 14.10 -17.13
N MET A 109 18.19 14.60 -18.02
CA MET A 109 16.90 13.98 -18.34
C MET A 109 17.06 12.53 -18.83
N LEU A 110 17.92 12.28 -19.82
CA LEU A 110 18.11 10.95 -20.39
C LEU A 110 18.75 9.98 -19.39
N GLN A 111 19.66 10.46 -18.54
CA GLN A 111 20.24 9.65 -17.47
C GLN A 111 19.18 9.22 -16.46
N GLN A 112 18.29 10.13 -16.05
CA GLN A 112 17.22 9.78 -15.11
C GLN A 112 16.17 8.86 -15.72
N GLU A 113 15.78 9.08 -16.97
CA GLU A 113 14.95 8.14 -17.72
C GLU A 113 15.56 6.73 -17.76
N MET A 114 16.88 6.64 -18.00
CA MET A 114 17.61 5.37 -18.00
C MET A 114 17.67 4.75 -16.59
N ASN A 115 17.92 5.54 -15.55
CA ASN A 115 17.97 5.07 -14.17
C ASN A 115 16.65 4.43 -13.74
N GLU A 116 15.51 5.05 -14.08
CA GLU A 116 14.20 4.47 -13.76
C GLU A 116 13.92 3.17 -14.53
N VAL A 117 14.35 3.11 -15.79
CA VAL A 117 14.26 1.88 -16.59
C VAL A 117 15.16 0.77 -16.03
N ILE A 118 16.38 1.10 -15.60
CA ILE A 118 17.31 0.15 -14.97
C ILE A 118 16.75 -0.30 -13.63
N ALA A 119 16.30 0.61 -12.78
CA ALA A 119 15.74 0.29 -11.48
C ALA A 119 14.47 -0.58 -11.61
N GLU A 120 13.71 -0.46 -12.70
CA GLU A 120 12.62 -1.40 -13.02
C GLU A 120 13.15 -2.78 -13.42
N LEU A 121 14.19 -2.84 -14.26
CA LEU A 121 14.82 -4.10 -14.68
C LEU A 121 15.54 -4.83 -13.54
N GLU A 122 16.21 -4.12 -12.64
CA GLU A 122 16.85 -4.66 -11.44
C GLU A 122 15.81 -5.18 -10.45
N TYR A 123 14.67 -4.48 -10.33
CA TYR A 123 13.52 -4.97 -9.58
C TYR A 123 12.97 -6.29 -10.17
N PHE A 124 13.06 -6.52 -11.49
CA PHE A 124 12.73 -7.81 -12.13
C PHE A 124 13.76 -8.93 -11.91
N GLY A 125 15.00 -8.59 -11.54
CA GLY A 125 16.09 -9.56 -11.39
C GLY A 125 16.14 -10.30 -10.05
N SER A 126 15.48 -9.80 -9.02
CA SER A 126 15.46 -10.43 -7.68
C SER A 126 14.18 -11.24 -7.45
N GLU A 127 14.34 -12.56 -7.44
CA GLU A 127 13.52 -13.62 -6.80
C GLU A 127 12.04 -13.30 -6.46
N ASN A 128 11.14 -14.02 -7.13
CA ASN A 128 9.72 -14.23 -6.79
C ASN A 128 8.94 -12.97 -6.35
N LYS A 129 8.56 -12.13 -7.32
CA LYS A 129 7.75 -10.92 -7.09
C LYS A 129 6.35 -11.26 -6.56
N ILE A 130 6.11 -10.90 -5.31
CA ILE A 130 4.84 -10.28 -4.92
C ILE A 130 4.94 -8.84 -5.45
N THR A 131 4.15 -8.52 -6.49
CA THR A 131 4.06 -7.17 -7.07
C THR A 131 3.29 -6.23 -6.14
N ASN A 132 3.38 -4.91 -6.36
CA ASN A 132 2.53 -3.93 -5.66
C ASN A 132 1.03 -4.29 -5.77
N LEU A 133 0.61 -4.76 -6.95
CA LEU A 133 -0.75 -5.24 -7.20
C LEU A 133 -1.08 -6.46 -6.33
N ASP A 134 -0.12 -7.36 -6.13
CA ASP A 134 -0.31 -8.51 -5.23
C ASP A 134 -0.42 -8.06 -3.77
N ILE A 135 0.29 -7.03 -3.33
CA ILE A 135 0.14 -6.48 -1.97
C ILE A 135 -1.26 -5.88 -1.80
N GLU A 136 -1.68 -5.03 -2.74
CA GLU A 136 -3.00 -4.40 -2.73
C GLU A 136 -4.12 -5.43 -2.74
N ASN A 137 -4.05 -6.42 -3.63
CA ASN A 137 -4.99 -7.54 -3.69
C ASN A 137 -4.99 -8.34 -2.38
N ASN A 138 -3.82 -8.63 -1.80
CA ASN A 138 -3.74 -9.32 -0.52
C ASN A 138 -4.38 -8.51 0.61
N ILE A 139 -4.14 -7.19 0.67
CA ILE A 139 -4.76 -6.29 1.65
C ILE A 139 -6.28 -6.26 1.47
N GLU A 140 -6.79 -6.21 0.23
CA GLU A 140 -8.22 -6.24 -0.06
C GLU A 140 -8.86 -7.57 0.38
N VAL A 141 -8.25 -8.70 0.04
CA VAL A 141 -8.70 -10.04 0.47
C VAL A 141 -8.72 -10.14 2.00
N LEU A 142 -7.70 -9.63 2.68
CA LEU A 142 -7.62 -9.62 4.13
C LEU A 142 -8.71 -8.73 4.75
N ASN A 143 -8.98 -7.55 4.16
CA ASN A 143 -10.09 -6.70 4.56
C ASN A 143 -11.44 -7.43 4.45
N LEU A 144 -11.70 -8.09 3.32
CA LEU A 144 -12.93 -8.87 3.13
C LEU A 144 -13.07 -9.99 4.17
N ARG A 145 -11.98 -10.72 4.44
CA ARG A 145 -11.96 -11.77 5.48
C ARG A 145 -12.28 -11.20 6.87
N VAL A 146 -11.70 -10.06 7.23
CA VAL A 146 -11.96 -9.41 8.52
C VAL A 146 -13.40 -8.92 8.63
N GLN A 147 -13.99 -8.36 7.56
CA GLN A 147 -15.39 -7.96 7.56
C GLN A 147 -16.34 -9.17 7.69
N GLN A 148 -16.02 -10.28 7.02
CA GLN A 148 -16.79 -11.51 7.17
C GLN A 148 -16.71 -12.04 8.62
N CYS A 149 -15.51 -12.11 9.20
CA CYS A 149 -15.33 -12.53 10.60
C CYS A 149 -16.08 -11.60 11.57
N LYS A 150 -16.13 -10.30 11.28
CA LYS A 150 -16.87 -9.32 12.08
C LYS A 150 -18.36 -9.61 12.09
N PHE A 151 -18.94 -9.86 10.92
CA PHE A 151 -20.35 -10.20 10.79
C PHE A 151 -20.69 -11.49 11.54
N GLU A 152 -19.87 -12.53 11.37
CA GLU A 152 -20.03 -13.81 12.08
C GLU A 152 -19.95 -13.62 13.61
N THR A 153 -18.98 -12.86 14.09
CA THR A 153 -18.80 -12.56 15.52
C THR A 153 -19.98 -11.78 16.10
N GLN A 154 -20.51 -10.80 15.37
CA GLN A 154 -21.70 -10.04 15.79
C GLN A 154 -22.95 -10.91 15.87
N LYS A 155 -23.15 -11.78 14.87
CA LYS A 155 -24.26 -12.74 14.85
C LYS A 155 -24.18 -13.67 16.07
N LEU A 156 -22.99 -14.18 16.38
CA LEU A 156 -22.74 -15.03 17.54
C LEU A 156 -22.99 -14.28 18.86
N HIS A 157 -22.55 -13.04 18.97
CA HIS A 157 -22.83 -12.20 20.13
C HIS A 157 -24.33 -12.00 20.34
N TYR A 158 -25.10 -11.71 19.28
CA TYR A 158 -26.56 -11.58 19.38
C TYR A 158 -27.22 -12.90 19.82
N ALA A 159 -26.82 -14.02 19.22
CA ALA A 159 -27.37 -15.32 19.56
C ALA A 159 -27.05 -15.71 21.03
N LYS A 160 -25.88 -15.33 21.53
CA LYS A 160 -25.48 -15.45 22.94
C LYS A 160 -26.44 -14.67 23.86
N GLU A 161 -26.74 -13.41 23.54
CA GLU A 161 -27.68 -12.60 24.31
C GLU A 161 -29.08 -13.25 24.36
N GLN A 162 -29.56 -13.76 23.23
CA GLN A 162 -30.83 -14.50 23.16
C GLN A 162 -30.82 -15.77 24.02
N TYR A 163 -29.71 -16.50 24.02
CA TYR A 163 -29.54 -17.68 24.87
C TYR A 163 -29.59 -17.32 26.36
N LEU A 164 -28.88 -16.26 26.78
CA LEU A 164 -28.85 -15.83 28.17
C LEU A 164 -30.25 -15.46 28.69
N ILE A 165 -31.07 -14.80 27.86
CA ILE A 165 -32.47 -14.50 28.19
C ILE A 165 -33.27 -15.79 28.42
N LYS A 166 -33.15 -16.75 27.51
CA LYS A 166 -33.86 -18.05 27.64
C LYS A 166 -33.45 -18.81 28.90
N CYS A 167 -32.17 -18.80 29.27
CA CYS A 167 -31.70 -19.41 30.52
C CYS A 167 -32.29 -18.72 31.76
N GLN A 168 -32.36 -17.39 31.77
CA GLN A 168 -33.00 -16.66 32.87
C GLN A 168 -34.49 -16.99 32.98
N ASP A 169 -35.20 -17.10 31.86
CA ASP A 169 -36.62 -17.45 31.85
C ASP A 169 -36.85 -18.87 32.36
N LEU A 170 -36.01 -19.83 31.97
CA LEU A 170 -36.05 -21.18 32.53
C LEU A 170 -35.76 -21.20 34.03
N ALA A 171 -34.77 -20.45 34.49
CA ALA A 171 -34.46 -20.36 35.92
C ALA A 171 -35.64 -19.80 36.73
N LYS A 172 -36.31 -18.74 36.24
CA LYS A 172 -37.52 -18.18 36.86
C LYS A 172 -38.65 -19.21 36.92
N ARG A 173 -38.90 -19.94 35.81
CA ARG A 173 -39.93 -21.01 35.77
C ARG A 173 -39.59 -22.15 36.72
N HIS A 174 -38.32 -22.52 36.87
CA HIS A 174 -37.89 -23.55 37.81
C HIS A 174 -38.21 -23.19 39.26
N ILE A 175 -37.92 -21.95 39.67
CA ILE A 175 -38.25 -21.44 41.01
C ILE A 175 -39.78 -21.45 41.23
N TYR A 176 -40.56 -21.03 40.24
CA TYR A 176 -42.03 -21.02 40.32
C TYR A 176 -42.61 -22.41 40.57
N LEU A 177 -42.04 -23.46 39.97
CA LEU A 177 -42.55 -24.83 40.12
C LEU A 177 -42.16 -25.49 41.45
N GLN A 178 -41.04 -25.10 42.05
CA GLN A 178 -40.65 -25.60 43.38
C GLN A 178 -41.65 -25.20 44.48
N GLN A 179 -42.50 -24.20 44.22
CA GLN A 179 -43.50 -23.69 45.17
C GLN A 179 -44.79 -24.53 45.21
N PHE A 180 -44.97 -25.53 44.34
CA PHE A 180 -46.21 -26.31 44.23
C PHE A 180 -46.01 -27.82 44.53
N PRO A 181 -47.00 -28.50 45.16
CA PRO A 181 -46.90 -29.92 45.53
C PRO A 181 -46.94 -30.86 44.30
N ALA A 182 -46.31 -32.04 44.44
CA ALA A 182 -46.09 -33.00 43.36
C ALA A 182 -47.37 -33.79 42.98
N ASN A 183 -48.19 -33.25 42.07
CA ASN A 183 -49.32 -33.94 41.44
C ASN A 183 -48.97 -34.47 40.04
N GLY A 184 -49.79 -35.38 39.48
CA GLY A 184 -49.55 -36.02 38.17
C GLY A 184 -49.29 -35.06 36.98
N GLN A 185 -49.97 -33.90 36.94
CA GLN A 185 -49.70 -32.83 35.94
C GLN A 185 -48.27 -32.24 36.05
N MET A 186 -47.65 -32.32 37.22
CA MET A 186 -46.28 -31.84 37.46
C MET A 186 -45.24 -32.73 36.77
N LYS A 187 -45.54 -34.01 36.50
CA LYS A 187 -44.63 -34.91 35.75
C LYS A 187 -44.50 -34.50 34.29
N ASP A 188 -45.62 -34.19 33.61
CA ASP A 188 -45.60 -33.77 32.20
C ASP A 188 -44.92 -32.41 32.03
N ILE A 189 -45.19 -31.50 32.96
CA ILE A 189 -44.56 -30.20 33.04
C ILE A 189 -43.04 -30.35 33.25
N LYS A 190 -42.60 -31.20 34.19
CA LYS A 190 -41.18 -31.50 34.44
C LYS A 190 -40.49 -32.13 33.22
N HIS A 191 -41.16 -33.02 32.50
CA HIS A 191 -40.63 -33.63 31.27
C HIS A 191 -40.44 -32.59 30.16
N LYS A 192 -41.40 -31.68 29.96
CA LYS A 192 -41.27 -30.57 29.01
C LYS A 192 -40.05 -29.67 29.33
N TYR A 193 -39.80 -29.40 30.62
CA TYR A 193 -38.61 -28.64 31.03
C TYR A 193 -37.29 -29.36 30.77
N GLN A 194 -37.25 -30.68 30.94
CA GLN A 194 -36.07 -31.46 30.61
C GLN A 194 -35.77 -31.39 29.11
N LEU A 195 -36.81 -31.41 28.26
CA LEU A 195 -36.67 -31.22 26.81
C LEU A 195 -36.17 -29.81 26.46
N ASP A 196 -36.77 -28.76 27.03
CA ASP A 196 -36.37 -27.37 26.77
C ASP A 196 -34.92 -27.10 27.21
N THR A 197 -34.51 -27.63 28.37
CA THR A 197 -33.13 -27.54 28.87
C THR A 197 -32.16 -28.27 27.95
N SER A 198 -32.49 -29.49 27.52
CA SER A 198 -31.66 -30.27 26.61
C SER A 198 -31.51 -29.58 25.24
N ALA A 199 -32.58 -28.97 24.72
CA ALA A 199 -32.55 -28.21 23.47
C ALA A 199 -31.66 -26.96 23.57
N LEU A 200 -31.67 -26.27 24.71
CA LEU A 200 -30.76 -25.14 24.96
C LEU A 200 -29.30 -25.60 25.06
N GLU A 201 -29.01 -26.70 25.77
CA GLU A 201 -27.66 -27.24 25.86
C GLU A 201 -27.09 -27.65 24.49
N LEU A 202 -27.91 -28.26 23.63
CA LEU A 202 -27.54 -28.56 22.25
C LEU A 202 -27.27 -27.29 21.43
N SER A 203 -28.15 -26.29 21.57
CA SER A 203 -27.95 -24.99 20.94
C SER A 203 -26.63 -24.36 21.38
N LEU A 204 -26.34 -24.35 22.69
CA LEU A 204 -25.07 -23.83 23.22
C LEU A 204 -23.86 -24.54 22.62
N LYS A 205 -23.87 -25.88 22.56
CA LYS A 205 -22.78 -26.65 21.95
C LYS A 205 -22.55 -26.24 20.49
N SER A 206 -23.62 -26.01 19.72
CA SER A 206 -23.53 -25.50 18.35
C SER A 206 -22.85 -24.12 18.29
N HIS A 207 -23.25 -23.18 19.16
CA HIS A 207 -22.64 -21.85 19.21
C HIS A 207 -21.16 -21.90 19.58
N VAL A 208 -20.76 -22.77 20.51
CA VAL A 208 -19.34 -22.95 20.86
C VAL A 208 -18.52 -23.44 19.67
N VAL A 209 -19.07 -24.35 18.85
CA VAL A 209 -18.41 -24.81 17.62
C VAL A 209 -18.25 -23.65 16.62
N GLU A 210 -19.28 -22.83 16.45
CA GLU A 210 -19.23 -21.67 15.56
C GLU A 210 -18.20 -20.62 16.03
N ILE A 211 -18.15 -20.30 17.33
CA ILE A 211 -17.14 -19.38 17.89
C ILE A 211 -15.73 -19.93 17.65
N LYS A 212 -15.49 -21.23 17.89
CA LYS A 212 -14.18 -21.86 17.63
C LYS A 212 -13.77 -21.73 16.17
N LYS A 213 -14.71 -21.88 15.24
CA LYS A 213 -14.46 -21.68 13.80
C LYS A 213 -14.08 -20.24 13.50
N SER A 214 -14.80 -19.25 14.05
CA SER A 214 -14.45 -17.84 13.87
C SER A 214 -13.10 -17.48 14.47
N VAL A 215 -12.74 -18.04 15.64
CA VAL A 215 -11.41 -17.88 16.25
C VAL A 215 -10.30 -18.43 15.34
N GLU A 216 -10.51 -19.58 14.72
CA GLU A 216 -9.55 -20.14 13.77
C GLU A 216 -9.41 -19.30 12.50
N HIS A 217 -10.51 -18.78 11.94
CA HIS A 217 -10.44 -17.84 10.82
C HIS A 217 -9.67 -16.57 11.17
N LEU A 218 -9.88 -16.02 12.37
CA LEU A 218 -9.13 -14.86 12.85
C LEU A 218 -7.64 -15.20 13.01
N ARG A 219 -7.29 -16.36 13.58
CA ARG A 219 -5.90 -16.83 13.68
C ARG A 219 -5.21 -16.86 12.31
N GLN A 220 -5.83 -17.49 11.33
CA GLN A 220 -5.30 -17.59 9.97
C GLN A 220 -5.15 -16.20 9.33
N THR A 221 -6.12 -15.33 9.55
CA THR A 221 -6.08 -13.95 9.06
C THR A 221 -4.93 -13.17 9.71
N ILE A 222 -4.71 -13.29 11.03
CA ILE A 222 -3.57 -12.67 11.73
C ILE A 222 -2.24 -13.14 11.14
N THR A 223 -2.08 -14.44 10.90
CA THR A 223 -0.87 -14.98 10.28
C THR A 223 -0.64 -14.42 8.88
N ALA A 224 -1.69 -14.32 8.06
CA ALA A 224 -1.60 -13.77 6.72
C ALA A 224 -1.29 -12.26 6.73
N VAL A 225 -1.92 -11.48 7.62
CA VAL A 225 -1.58 -10.06 7.82
C VAL A 225 -0.13 -9.91 8.23
N LYS A 226 0.39 -10.78 9.11
CA LYS A 226 1.81 -10.76 9.52
C LYS A 226 2.76 -11.01 8.35
N ALA A 227 2.41 -11.90 7.43
CA ALA A 227 3.21 -12.15 6.22
C ALA A 227 3.28 -10.91 5.33
N VAL A 228 2.12 -10.28 5.04
CA VAL A 228 2.05 -9.06 4.22
C VAL A 228 2.78 -7.91 4.92
N GLN A 229 2.56 -7.71 6.22
CA GLN A 229 3.25 -6.71 7.02
C GLN A 229 4.76 -6.88 6.96
N ASN A 230 5.28 -8.09 7.17
CA ASN A 230 6.71 -8.34 7.12
C ASN A 230 7.29 -8.04 5.73
N TYR A 231 6.55 -8.36 4.67
CA TYR A 231 6.98 -8.08 3.30
C TYR A 231 7.04 -6.57 3.04
N VAL A 232 5.97 -5.84 3.37
CA VAL A 232 5.91 -4.37 3.23
C VAL A 232 7.04 -3.69 4.03
N LEU A 233 7.21 -4.06 5.30
CA LEU A 233 8.22 -3.44 6.16
C LEU A 233 9.66 -3.77 5.71
N LYS A 234 9.95 -5.04 5.41
CA LYS A 234 11.33 -5.44 5.09
C LYS A 234 11.73 -5.06 3.66
N GLN A 235 10.85 -5.29 2.69
CA GLN A 235 11.20 -5.14 1.28
C GLN A 235 10.95 -3.73 0.78
N HIS A 236 9.79 -3.13 1.10
CA HIS A 236 9.45 -1.81 0.59
C HIS A 236 9.97 -0.69 1.48
N LEU A 237 9.62 -0.71 2.77
CA LEU A 237 10.09 0.33 3.70
C LEU A 237 11.61 0.24 3.92
N GLY A 238 12.16 -0.97 4.08
CA GLY A 238 13.61 -1.18 4.17
C GLY A 238 14.36 -0.66 2.94
N SER A 239 13.86 -0.94 1.73
CA SER A 239 14.45 -0.43 0.49
C SER A 239 14.35 1.09 0.38
N TRP A 240 13.22 1.67 0.80
CA TRP A 240 13.04 3.12 0.82
C TRP A 240 14.02 3.81 1.78
N ILE A 241 14.17 3.29 3.02
CA ILE A 241 15.14 3.80 3.99
C ILE A 241 16.58 3.70 3.45
N HIS A 242 16.90 2.60 2.76
CA HIS A 242 18.20 2.45 2.12
C HIS A 242 18.41 3.51 1.04
N HIS A 243 17.44 3.72 0.16
CA HIS A 243 17.51 4.73 -0.89
C HIS A 243 17.59 6.16 -0.33
N GLN A 244 16.90 6.47 0.76
CA GLN A 244 17.00 7.78 1.41
C GLN A 244 18.45 8.08 1.88
N LYS A 245 19.19 7.06 2.32
CA LYS A 245 20.61 7.22 2.66
C LYS A 245 21.47 7.48 1.43
N LEU A 246 21.13 6.87 0.30
CA LEU A 246 21.79 7.12 -0.98
C LEU A 246 21.44 8.50 -1.53
N GLU A 247 20.22 9.00 -1.32
CA GLU A 247 19.82 10.35 -1.71
C GLU A 247 20.72 11.41 -1.07
N ALA A 248 21.11 11.21 0.19
CA ALA A 248 22.06 12.08 0.86
C ALA A 248 23.48 12.06 0.26
N LEU A 249 23.80 11.05 -0.57
CA LEU A 249 25.03 10.96 -1.36
C LEU A 249 24.85 11.48 -2.80
N GLY A 250 23.69 12.07 -3.13
CA GLY A 250 23.37 12.64 -4.43
C GLY A 250 22.63 11.71 -5.39
N TYR A 251 22.17 10.54 -4.94
CA TYR A 251 21.30 9.67 -5.73
C TYR A 251 19.86 10.24 -5.80
N PRO A 252 19.06 9.87 -6.82
CA PRO A 252 17.68 10.34 -6.91
C PRO A 252 16.79 9.85 -5.76
N PRO A 253 15.81 10.66 -5.31
CA PRO A 253 14.86 10.25 -4.28
C PRO A 253 13.93 9.15 -4.78
N MET A 254 13.57 8.21 -3.90
CA MET A 254 12.46 7.28 -4.16
C MET A 254 11.11 7.89 -3.75
N CYS A 255 10.17 7.97 -4.69
CA CYS A 255 8.85 8.59 -4.49
C CYS A 255 7.72 7.59 -4.17
N ASN A 256 8.01 6.45 -3.53
CA ASN A 256 7.00 5.44 -3.21
C ASN A 256 6.57 5.41 -1.73
N LEU A 257 7.05 6.35 -0.89
CA LEU A 257 6.71 6.39 0.53
C LEU A 257 5.20 6.51 0.77
N GLN A 258 4.50 7.32 -0.03
CA GLN A 258 3.05 7.49 0.09
C GLN A 258 2.30 6.16 -0.14
N THR A 259 2.75 5.34 -1.09
CA THR A 259 2.19 4.01 -1.33
C THR A 259 2.44 3.09 -0.14
N ILE A 260 3.66 3.09 0.41
CA ILE A 260 4.02 2.32 1.60
C ILE A 260 3.16 2.74 2.80
N GLN A 261 2.96 4.06 2.98
CA GLN A 261 2.10 4.60 4.03
C GLN A 261 0.68 4.06 3.92
N LEU A 262 0.07 4.10 2.72
CA LEU A 262 -1.28 3.57 2.50
C LEU A 262 -1.39 2.08 2.84
N TRP A 263 -0.39 1.28 2.49
CA TRP A 263 -0.34 -0.14 2.89
C TRP A 263 -0.24 -0.31 4.40
N CYS A 264 0.65 0.43 5.05
CA CYS A 264 0.82 0.40 6.51
C CYS A 264 -0.45 0.84 7.25
N GLU A 265 -1.12 1.91 6.80
CA GLU A 265 -2.40 2.38 7.34
C GLU A 265 -3.51 1.33 7.17
N SER A 266 -3.58 0.70 6.00
CA SER A 266 -4.54 -0.37 5.73
C SER A 266 -4.30 -1.59 6.62
N ILE A 267 -3.04 -2.01 6.78
CA ILE A 267 -2.65 -3.10 7.69
C ILE A 267 -2.98 -2.73 9.13
N ALA A 268 -2.69 -1.50 9.57
CA ALA A 268 -3.00 -1.03 10.91
C ALA A 268 -4.52 -1.06 11.17
N LYS A 269 -5.33 -0.65 10.19
CA LYS A 269 -6.78 -0.71 10.26
C LYS A 269 -7.30 -2.14 10.38
N ILE A 270 -6.77 -3.07 9.58
CA ILE A 270 -7.10 -4.51 9.66
C ILE A 270 -6.77 -5.07 11.04
N LEU A 271 -5.55 -4.82 11.55
CA LEU A 271 -5.12 -5.29 12.86
C LEU A 271 -6.00 -4.73 13.99
N TRP A 272 -6.38 -3.45 13.88
CA TRP A 272 -7.27 -2.81 14.85
C TRP A 272 -8.68 -3.42 14.84
N ASP A 273 -9.23 -3.69 13.66
CA ASP A 273 -10.55 -4.32 13.55
C ASP A 273 -10.53 -5.76 14.09
N ILE A 274 -9.44 -6.51 13.89
CA ILE A 274 -9.25 -7.83 14.51
C ILE A 274 -9.18 -7.70 16.04
N LYS A 275 -8.47 -6.69 16.58
CA LYS A 275 -8.38 -6.46 18.03
C LYS A 275 -9.76 -6.30 18.66
N ILE A 276 -10.62 -5.48 18.07
CA ILE A 276 -12.00 -5.27 18.54
C ILE A 276 -12.81 -6.58 18.48
N GLN A 277 -12.61 -7.39 17.43
CA GLN A 277 -13.29 -8.68 17.32
C GLN A 277 -12.84 -9.66 18.41
N LEU A 278 -11.54 -9.77 18.69
CA LEU A 278 -11.04 -10.61 19.77
C LEU A 278 -11.59 -10.16 21.13
N GLU A 279 -11.69 -8.85 21.38
CA GLU A 279 -12.33 -8.33 22.60
C GLU A 279 -13.81 -8.73 22.69
N THR A 280 -14.53 -8.68 21.58
CA THR A 280 -15.94 -9.12 21.49
C THR A 280 -16.08 -10.63 21.71
N ILE A 281 -15.14 -11.44 21.22
CA ILE A 281 -15.14 -12.89 21.45
C ILE A 281 -14.82 -13.20 22.92
N ILE A 282 -13.87 -12.49 23.54
CA ILE A 282 -13.54 -12.65 24.97
C ILE A 282 -14.78 -12.40 25.84
N THR A 283 -15.50 -11.30 25.60
CA THR A 283 -16.74 -11.00 26.34
C THR A 283 -17.85 -12.00 26.05
N THR A 284 -17.88 -12.57 24.84
CA THR A 284 -18.79 -13.64 24.47
C THR A 284 -18.46 -14.95 25.20
N CYS A 285 -17.18 -15.28 25.39
CA CYS A 285 -16.72 -16.53 26.01
C CYS A 285 -16.81 -16.54 27.54
N ASP A 286 -16.89 -15.38 28.18
CA ASP A 286 -16.78 -15.17 29.64
C ASP A 286 -17.77 -15.99 30.50
N ARG A 287 -18.84 -16.52 29.89
CA ARG A 287 -19.87 -17.33 30.56
C ARG A 287 -20.06 -18.74 29.98
N PHE A 288 -19.25 -19.13 28.99
CA PHE A 288 -19.50 -20.35 28.21
C PHE A 288 -18.29 -21.26 28.05
N HIS A 289 -17.07 -20.72 27.95
CA HIS A 289 -15.90 -21.53 27.65
C HIS A 289 -14.59 -20.83 28.06
N ASN A 290 -14.20 -20.99 29.33
CA ASN A 290 -13.00 -20.34 29.88
C ASN A 290 -11.71 -20.69 29.11
N ALA A 291 -11.55 -21.94 28.67
CA ALA A 291 -10.36 -22.34 27.91
C ALA A 291 -10.19 -21.57 26.58
N LEU A 292 -11.30 -21.28 25.89
CA LEU A 292 -11.28 -20.51 24.63
C LEU A 292 -11.06 -19.03 24.91
N LYS A 293 -11.58 -18.51 26.03
CA LYS A 293 -11.31 -17.15 26.48
C LYS A 293 -9.80 -16.93 26.67
N ASP A 294 -9.11 -17.85 27.33
CA ASP A 294 -7.68 -17.76 27.57
C ASP A 294 -6.87 -17.85 26.26
N GLU A 295 -7.26 -18.77 25.37
CA GLU A 295 -6.67 -18.90 24.02
C GLU A 295 -6.79 -17.60 23.21
N VAL A 296 -7.98 -16.98 23.20
CA VAL A 296 -8.25 -15.72 22.51
C VAL A 296 -7.50 -14.55 23.18
N ALA A 297 -7.33 -14.57 24.50
CA ALA A 297 -6.55 -13.57 25.22
C ALA A 297 -5.06 -13.61 24.83
N VAL A 298 -4.48 -14.81 24.66
CA VAL A 298 -3.12 -15.00 24.15
C VAL A 298 -3.01 -14.54 22.68
N MET A 299 -4.01 -14.85 21.85
CA MET A 299 -4.04 -14.34 20.48
C MET A 299 -4.07 -12.80 20.44
N ARG A 300 -4.83 -12.17 21.33
CA ARG A 300 -4.91 -10.71 21.47
C ARG A 300 -3.57 -10.10 21.89
N SER A 301 -2.85 -10.71 22.83
CA SER A 301 -1.53 -10.20 23.22
C SER A 301 -0.51 -10.30 22.07
N GLY A 302 -0.54 -11.41 21.32
CA GLY A 302 0.26 -11.55 20.10
C GLY A 302 -0.05 -10.50 19.03
N LEU A 303 -1.34 -10.20 18.83
CA LEU A 303 -1.80 -9.14 17.92
C LEU A 303 -1.32 -7.76 18.36
N ILE A 304 -1.40 -7.44 19.66
CA ILE A 304 -0.91 -6.16 20.20
C ILE A 304 0.59 -6.01 19.93
N ASN A 305 1.39 -7.06 20.15
CA ASN A 305 2.82 -7.03 19.82
C ASN A 305 3.06 -6.80 18.31
N GLN A 306 2.22 -7.36 17.45
CA GLN A 306 2.30 -7.12 16.01
C GLN A 306 1.98 -5.66 15.63
N ILE A 307 1.00 -5.05 16.29
CA ILE A 307 0.66 -3.62 16.14
C ILE A 307 1.83 -2.74 16.62
N ILE A 308 2.39 -3.03 17.80
CA ILE A 308 3.55 -2.31 18.33
C ILE A 308 4.70 -2.38 17.34
N ASN A 309 5.01 -3.57 16.81
CA ASN A 309 6.04 -3.74 15.79
C ASN A 309 5.78 -2.91 14.53
N LEU A 310 4.53 -2.87 14.05
CA LEU A 310 4.17 -2.03 12.90
C LEU A 310 4.46 -0.56 13.21
N VAL A 311 3.94 -0.04 14.32
CA VAL A 311 4.09 1.37 14.71
C VAL A 311 5.56 1.73 14.88
N SER A 312 6.35 0.90 15.57
CA SER A 312 7.77 1.13 15.80
C SER A 312 8.57 1.17 14.50
N GLU A 313 8.35 0.22 13.58
CA GLU A 313 9.07 0.16 12.30
C GLU A 313 8.66 1.29 11.34
N THR A 314 7.40 1.73 11.40
CA THR A 314 6.89 2.84 10.56
C THR A 314 7.24 4.22 11.09
N PHE A 315 7.80 4.32 12.30
CA PHE A 315 8.28 5.58 12.85
C PHE A 315 9.64 5.94 12.24
N ILE A 316 9.59 6.61 11.09
CA ILE A 316 10.76 6.97 10.29
C ILE A 316 10.91 8.48 10.16
N VAL A 317 12.12 8.91 9.77
CA VAL A 317 12.40 10.31 9.43
C VAL A 317 12.25 10.47 7.93
N GLU A 318 11.27 11.24 7.45
CA GLU A 318 11.02 11.46 6.02
C GLU A 318 12.07 12.37 5.37
N LYS A 319 12.50 13.42 6.07
CA LYS A 319 13.57 14.32 5.65
C LYS A 319 14.66 14.32 6.69
N GLN A 320 15.83 13.81 6.30
CA GLN A 320 16.99 13.76 7.17
C GLN A 320 17.49 15.19 7.46
N PRO A 321 17.97 15.47 8.67
CA PRO A 321 18.71 16.70 8.92
C PRO A 321 19.98 16.74 8.03
N PRO A 322 20.53 17.93 7.75
CA PRO A 322 21.78 18.06 7.01
C PRO A 322 22.88 17.22 7.68
N GLN A 323 23.63 16.44 6.90
CA GLN A 323 24.69 15.58 7.44
C GLN A 323 25.85 16.39 8.03
N VAL A 324 26.06 17.61 7.55
CA VAL A 324 27.02 18.55 8.09
C VAL A 324 26.24 19.71 8.69
N VAL A 325 26.25 19.82 10.01
CA VAL A 325 25.61 20.92 10.73
C VAL A 325 26.69 21.88 11.22
N LYS A 326 26.57 23.15 10.87
CA LYS A 326 27.43 24.21 11.40
C LYS A 326 26.86 24.71 12.73
N THR A 327 27.70 24.80 13.75
CA THR A 327 27.33 25.31 15.08
C THR A 327 26.64 26.67 14.95
N SER A 328 25.53 26.84 15.68
CA SER A 328 24.70 28.06 15.68
C SER A 328 23.92 28.35 14.39
N THR A 329 23.68 27.33 13.56
CA THR A 329 22.84 27.44 12.36
C THR A 329 21.54 26.65 12.56
N GLN A 330 20.39 27.23 12.21
CA GLN A 330 19.11 26.54 12.23
C GLN A 330 19.07 25.50 11.09
N PHE A 331 18.52 24.31 11.37
CA PHE A 331 18.33 23.23 10.40
C PHE A 331 16.93 22.63 10.50
#